data_AF-A0A4Q3CW69-F1
#
_entry.id   AF-A0A4Q3CW69-F1
#
_cell.length_a   1.000
_cell.length_b   1.000
_cell.length_c   1.000
_cell.angle_alpha   90.00
_cell.angle_beta   90.00
_cell.angle_gamma   90.00
#
_symmetry.space_group_name_H-M   'P 1'
#
loop_
_entity.id
_entity.type
_entity.pdbx_description
1 polymer ?
#
loop_
_entity_poly.entity_id
_entity_poly.type
_entity_poly.pdbx_seq_one_letter_code
_entity_poly.pdbx_strand_id
1 'polypeptide(L)'
;MNRAPLLQMARSAALPAVAILIIGYFASSALIGPNGLLALGGYKSELQVRSMELERARAMRDRLQHHANLLNPAKVDPDFGDELVRRSTGQVRPDEIIIPRN
;
A
#
# COMPACT_ATOMS: atom_id res chain seq x y z
N MET A 1 55.69 14.81 36.67
CA MET A 1 54.23 14.97 36.43
C MET A 1 53.52 13.69 36.80
N ASN A 2 52.81 13.69 37.93
CA ASN A 2 52.08 12.52 38.42
C ASN A 2 50.90 12.22 37.49
N ARG A 3 50.93 11.04 36.86
CA ARG A 3 49.90 10.55 35.91
C ARG A 3 48.70 9.91 36.61
N ALA A 4 48.86 9.61 37.91
CA ALA A 4 47.86 8.98 38.76
C ALA A 4 46.51 9.72 38.85
N PRO A 5 46.42 11.06 38.97
CA PRO A 5 45.13 11.76 39.05
C PRO A 5 44.33 11.69 37.73
N LEU A 6 45.02 11.74 36.58
CA LEU A 6 44.38 11.63 35.26
C LEU A 6 43.77 10.23 35.05
N LEU A 7 44.46 9.18 35.48
CA LEU A 7 43.96 7.80 35.40
C LEU A 7 42.75 7.58 36.31
N GLN A 8 42.70 8.20 37.49
CA GLN A 8 41.53 8.13 38.36
C GLN A 8 40.33 8.90 37.79
N MET A 9 40.54 10.08 37.21
CA MET A 9 39.49 10.84 36.51
C MET A 9 38.98 10.10 35.27
N ALA A 10 39.86 9.46 34.50
CA ALA A 10 39.45 8.65 33.36
C ALA A 10 38.61 7.43 33.77
N ARG A 11 38.94 6.79 34.91
CA ARG A 11 38.18 5.65 35.45
C ARG A 11 36.81 6.06 35.96
N SER A 12 36.67 7.23 36.60
CA SER A 12 35.35 7.72 37.04
C SER A 12 34.48 8.19 35.87
N ALA A 13 35.09 8.69 34.79
CA ALA A 13 34.40 9.09 33.57
C ALA A 13 34.03 7.94 32.63
N ALA A 14 34.60 6.74 32.81
CA ALA A 14 34.37 5.60 31.92
C ALA A 14 32.90 5.15 31.90
N LEU A 15 32.25 5.07 33.08
CA LEU A 15 30.86 4.64 33.20
C LEU A 15 29.87 5.61 32.50
N PRO A 16 29.91 6.94 32.75
CA PRO A 16 29.03 7.87 32.04
C PRO A 16 29.36 7.95 30.54
N ALA A 17 30.62 7.81 30.13
CA ALA A 17 30.98 7.78 28.73
C ALA A 17 30.34 6.59 27.99
N VAL A 18 30.38 5.39 28.60
CA VAL A 18 29.71 4.20 28.05
C VAL A 18 28.19 4.41 27.98
N ALA A 19 27.58 5.00 29.01
CA ALA A 19 26.15 5.31 29.00
C ALA A 19 25.77 6.26 27.84
N ILE A 20 26.56 7.30 27.59
CA ILE A 20 26.35 8.23 26.47
C ILE A 20 26.47 7.50 25.13
N LEU A 21 27.45 6.62 24.96
CA LEU A 21 27.61 5.83 23.74
C LEU A 21 26.41 4.92 23.49
N ILE A 22 25.91 4.26 24.52
CA ILE A 22 24.71 3.41 24.43
C ILE A 22 23.50 4.25 24.02
N ILE A 23 23.28 5.40 24.68
CA ILE A 23 22.17 6.30 24.35
C ILE A 23 22.30 6.81 22.91
N GLY A 24 23.50 7.22 22.48
CA GLY A 24 23.75 7.67 21.11
C GLY A 24 23.50 6.58 20.07
N TYR A 25 23.88 5.34 20.37
CA TYR A 25 23.59 4.19 19.50
C TYR A 25 22.08 3.96 19.34
N PHE A 26 21.32 3.97 20.44
CA PHE A 26 19.88 3.81 20.38
C PHE A 26 19.18 5.00 19.72
N ALA A 27 19.62 6.24 20.00
CA ALA A 27 19.06 7.43 19.38
C ALA A 27 19.29 7.45 17.86
N SER A 28 20.49 7.12 17.40
CA SER A 28 20.80 7.01 15.97
C SER A 28 20.03 5.87 15.30
N SER A 29 19.92 4.71 15.96
CA SER A 29 19.12 3.58 15.47
C SER A 29 17.62 3.90 15.42
N ALA A 30 17.10 4.69 16.36
CA ALA A 30 15.71 5.12 16.37
C ALA A 30 15.40 6.17 15.27
N LEU A 31 16.41 6.93 14.83
CA LEU A 31 16.26 7.90 13.75
C LEU A 31 16.40 7.24 12.37
N ILE A 32 17.47 6.48 12.15
CA ILE A 32 17.90 5.99 10.83
C ILE A 32 17.55 4.50 10.61
N GLY A 33 17.07 3.80 11.65
CA GLY A 33 16.73 2.38 11.56
C GLY A 33 15.54 2.07 10.64
N PRO A 34 15.34 0.80 10.27
CA PRO A 34 14.26 0.37 9.39
C PRO A 34 12.86 0.69 9.93
N ASN A 35 12.70 0.68 11.27
CA ASN A 35 11.47 1.11 11.96
C ASN A 35 11.63 2.50 12.62
N GLY A 36 12.61 3.28 12.16
CA GLY A 36 12.94 4.57 12.75
C GLY A 36 11.94 5.66 12.38
N LEU A 37 12.08 6.82 13.05
CA LEU A 37 11.20 7.97 12.84
C LEU A 37 11.21 8.46 11.38
N LEU A 38 12.34 8.37 10.69
CA LEU A 38 12.47 8.75 9.28
C LEU A 38 11.76 7.76 8.34
N ALA A 39 11.67 6.48 8.72
CA ALA A 39 10.95 5.47 7.93
C ALA A 39 9.44 5.72 7.92
N LEU A 40 8.89 6.41 8.93
CA LEU A 40 7.46 6.79 8.99
C LEU A 40 7.00 7.59 7.77
N GLY A 41 7.88 8.41 7.18
CA GLY A 41 7.60 9.14 5.95
C GLY A 41 7.46 8.20 4.73
N GLY A 42 8.38 7.23 4.62
CA GLY A 42 8.36 6.22 3.56
C GLY A 42 7.14 5.29 3.64
N TYR A 43 6.79 4.83 4.84
CA TYR A 43 5.62 3.98 5.06
C TYR A 43 4.31 4.64 4.62
N LYS A 44 4.16 5.97 4.79
CA LYS A 44 2.97 6.68 4.32
C LYS A 44 2.84 6.65 2.79
N SER A 45 3.96 6.79 2.08
CA SER A 45 3.97 6.73 0.62
C SER A 45 3.67 5.31 0.12
N GLU A 46 4.28 4.29 0.72
CA GLU A 46 4.01 2.91 0.36
C GLU A 46 2.56 2.51 0.66
N LEU A 47 2.02 2.94 1.80
CA LEU A 47 0.60 2.74 2.12
C LEU A 47 -0.33 3.42 1.12
N GLN A 48 0.01 4.61 0.60
CA GLN A 48 -0.76 5.27 -0.46
C GLN A 48 -0.72 4.49 -1.78
N VAL A 49 0.45 3.98 -2.17
CA VAL A 49 0.55 3.17 -3.40
C VAL A 49 -0.27 1.89 -3.26
N ARG A 50 -0.12 1.18 -2.14
CA ARG A 50 -0.88 -0.05 -1.86
C ARG A 50 -2.38 0.21 -1.75
N SER A 51 -2.80 1.33 -1.17
CA SER A 51 -4.22 1.68 -1.09
C SER A 51 -4.82 1.96 -2.47
N MET A 52 -4.07 2.63 -3.35
CA MET A 52 -4.49 2.84 -4.74
C MET A 52 -4.62 1.51 -5.50
N GLU A 53 -3.71 0.56 -5.31
CA GLU A 53 -3.82 -0.79 -5.89
C GLU A 53 -5.06 -1.52 -5.37
N LEU A 54 -5.33 -1.43 -4.06
CA LEU A 54 -6.52 -2.03 -3.44
C LEU A 54 -7.81 -1.45 -3.99
N GLU A 55 -7.91 -0.13 -4.13
CA GLU A 55 -9.10 0.53 -4.67
C GLU A 55 -9.37 0.13 -6.12
N ARG A 56 -8.33 0.01 -6.95
CA ARG A 56 -8.47 -0.50 -8.33
C ARG A 56 -8.99 -1.95 -8.35
N ALA A 57 -8.41 -2.81 -7.52
CA ALA A 57 -8.82 -4.21 -7.43
C ALA A 57 -10.27 -4.35 -6.92
N ARG A 58 -10.66 -3.53 -5.94
CA ARG A 58 -12.04 -3.48 -5.43
C ARG A 58 -13.03 -3.04 -6.49
N ALA A 59 -12.72 -1.98 -7.23
CA ALA A 59 -13.57 -1.52 -8.33
C ALA A 59 -13.78 -2.60 -9.40
N MET A 60 -12.71 -3.33 -9.76
CA MET A 60 -12.81 -4.44 -10.71
C MET A 60 -13.66 -5.59 -10.15
N ARG A 61 -13.45 -5.96 -8.89
CA ARG A 61 -14.25 -6.98 -8.20
C ARG A 61 -15.73 -6.60 -8.20
N ASP A 62 -16.06 -5.37 -7.85
CA ASP A 62 -17.45 -4.91 -7.74
C ASP A 62 -18.13 -4.89 -9.10
N ARG A 63 -17.42 -4.50 -10.17
CA ARG A 63 -17.92 -4.60 -11.54
C ARG A 63 -18.20 -6.04 -11.95
N LEU A 64 -17.27 -6.96 -11.68
CA LEU A 64 -17.45 -8.37 -11.99
C LEU A 64 -18.60 -8.99 -11.18
N GLN A 65 -18.72 -8.63 -9.90
CA GLN A 65 -19.82 -9.07 -9.05
C GLN A 65 -21.17 -8.58 -9.58
N HIS A 66 -21.24 -7.33 -10.05
CA HIS A 66 -22.44 -6.79 -10.67
C HIS A 66 -22.82 -7.59 -11.93
N HIS A 67 -21.87 -7.83 -12.84
CA HIS A 67 -22.13 -8.65 -14.03
C HIS A 67 -22.53 -10.09 -13.67
N ALA A 68 -21.85 -10.72 -12.70
CA ALA A 68 -22.19 -12.07 -12.25
C ALA A 68 -23.61 -12.14 -11.68
N ASN A 69 -24.05 -11.09 -10.98
CA ASN A 69 -25.43 -11.00 -10.49
C ASN A 69 -26.44 -10.88 -11.64
N LEU A 70 -26.11 -10.15 -12.71
CA LEU A 70 -26.96 -10.02 -13.90
C LEU A 70 -27.07 -11.34 -14.69
N LEU A 71 -26.02 -12.18 -14.67
CA LEU A 71 -26.01 -13.51 -15.31
C LEU A 71 -26.51 -14.64 -14.39
N ASN A 72 -27.05 -14.34 -13.20
CA ASN A 72 -27.47 -15.37 -12.27
C ASN A 72 -28.60 -16.22 -12.87
N PRO A 73 -28.43 -17.55 -13.06
CA PRO A 73 -29.42 -18.42 -13.70
C PRO A 73 -30.80 -18.45 -13.03
N ALA A 74 -30.90 -18.08 -11.75
CA ALA A 74 -32.18 -17.96 -11.05
C ALA A 74 -32.98 -16.69 -11.41
N LYS A 75 -32.30 -15.64 -11.91
CA LYS A 75 -32.90 -14.34 -12.26
C LYS A 75 -32.03 -13.58 -13.27
N VAL A 76 -31.75 -14.20 -14.41
CA VAL A 76 -30.94 -13.60 -15.49
C VAL A 76 -31.65 -12.36 -16.01
N ASP A 77 -30.90 -11.27 -16.16
CA ASP A 77 -31.37 -10.10 -16.90
C ASP A 77 -31.30 -10.41 -18.42
N PRO A 78 -32.45 -10.54 -19.10
CA PRO A 78 -32.47 -10.91 -20.51
C PRO A 78 -31.82 -9.87 -21.41
N ASP A 79 -31.87 -8.59 -21.06
CA ASP A 79 -31.32 -7.50 -21.87
C ASP A 79 -29.78 -7.52 -21.80
N PHE A 80 -29.21 -7.74 -20.60
CA PHE A 80 -27.77 -7.85 -20.43
C PHE A 80 -27.17 -9.08 -21.13
N GLY A 81 -27.90 -10.20 -21.11
CA GLY A 81 -27.52 -11.41 -21.84
C GLY A 81 -27.48 -11.18 -23.36
N ASP A 82 -28.51 -10.54 -23.91
CA ASP A 82 -28.59 -10.23 -25.33
C ASP A 82 -27.52 -9.23 -25.76
N GLU A 83 -27.22 -8.21 -24.95
CA GLU A 83 -26.10 -7.29 -25.20
C GLU A 83 -24.73 -7.99 -25.22
N LEU A 84 -24.51 -8.99 -24.36
CA LEU A 84 -23.25 -9.75 -24.33
C LEU A 84 -23.08 -10.63 -25.57
N VAL A 85 -24.13 -11.32 -26.00
CA VAL A 85 -24.15 -12.08 -27.26
C VAL A 85 -23.93 -11.12 -28.44
N ARG A 86 -24.61 -9.98 -28.41
CA ARG A 86 -24.45 -8.77 -29.23
C ARG A 86 -22.98 -8.45 -29.51
N ARG A 87 -22.31 -8.10 -28.42
CA ARG A 87 -20.93 -7.60 -28.38
C ARG A 87 -19.88 -8.67 -28.75
N SER A 88 -20.11 -9.93 -28.37
CA SER A 88 -19.16 -11.03 -28.58
C SER A 88 -19.23 -11.64 -29.98
N THR A 89 -20.42 -11.69 -30.57
CA THR A 89 -20.66 -12.34 -31.88
C THR A 89 -20.63 -11.34 -33.04
N GLY A 90 -20.74 -10.03 -32.74
CA GLY A 90 -20.76 -8.96 -33.74
C GLY A 90 -22.00 -9.00 -34.66
N GLN A 91 -23.00 -9.83 -34.34
CA GLN A 91 -24.24 -9.91 -35.10
C GLN A 91 -25.18 -8.80 -34.65
N VAL A 92 -25.34 -7.80 -35.51
CA VAL A 92 -26.36 -6.77 -35.40
C VAL A 92 -27.51 -7.19 -36.33
N ARG A 93 -28.76 -7.10 -35.86
CA ARG A 93 -29.88 -7.34 -36.75
C ARG A 93 -29.85 -6.32 -37.90
N PRO A 94 -30.22 -6.70 -39.13
CA PRO A 94 -30.15 -5.82 -40.30
C PRO A 94 -30.91 -4.49 -40.14
N ASP A 95 -31.89 -4.44 -39.23
CA ASP A 95 -32.81 -3.32 -39.01
C ASP A 95 -32.47 -2.43 -37.80
N GLU A 96 -31.29 -2.60 -37.19
CA GLU A 96 -30.98 -1.99 -35.89
C GLU A 96 -29.96 -0.85 -35.96
N ILE A 97 -30.28 0.29 -35.32
CA ILE A 97 -29.47 1.51 -35.30
C ILE A 97 -28.81 1.67 -33.93
N ILE A 98 -27.48 1.63 -33.87
CA ILE A 98 -26.71 1.89 -32.65
C ILE A 98 -26.52 3.41 -32.50
N ILE A 99 -27.08 3.99 -31.45
CA ILE A 99 -26.86 5.41 -31.11
C ILE A 99 -25.71 5.49 -30.11
N PRO A 100 -24.50 5.95 -30.49
CA PRO A 100 -23.43 6.17 -29.54
C PRO A 100 -23.82 7.28 -28.56
N ARG A 101 -23.60 7.04 -27.27
CA ARG A 101 -23.79 8.08 -26.25
C ARG A 101 -22.50 8.88 -26.13
N ASN A 102 -22.56 10.14 -26.53
CA ASN A 102 -21.47 11.12 -26.39
C ASN A 102 -21.11 11.37 -24.93
#